data_AF-A0A4P5PCL6-F1
#
_entry.id   AF-A0A4P5PCL6-F1
#
_cell.length_a   1.000
_cell.length_b   1.000
_cell.length_c   1.000
_cell.angle_alpha   90.00
_cell.angle_beta   90.00
_cell.angle_gamma   90.00
#
_symmetry.space_group_name_H-M   'P 1'
#
loop_
_entity.id
_entity.type
_entity.pdbx_description
1 polymer ?
#
loop_
_entity_poly.entity_id
_entity_poly.type
_entity_poly.pdbx_seq_one_letter_code
_entity_poly.pdbx_strand_id
1 'polypeptide(L)'
;MGEIWDKIQNDPESYQDQNISVLLENSIQNTTYELVEEFSDKWQINEDELEFMVSNYNPRRSKQDGKAELKRTSNYEVYKQKVEKPVSKLKYWKHVRKDLDDLMKEEILLLQNRK
;
A
#
# COMPACT_ATOMS: atom_id res chain seq x y z
N MET A 1 2.31 -4.54 13.23
CA MET A 1 1.02 -5.16 13.64
C MET A 1 1.10 -5.97 14.93
N GLY A 2 2.13 -6.80 15.17
CA GLY A 2 2.31 -7.45 16.49
C GLY A 2 2.43 -6.42 17.62
N GLU A 3 3.15 -5.32 17.38
CA GLU A 3 3.47 -4.35 18.43
C GLU A 3 2.28 -3.71 19.16
N ILE A 4 1.16 -3.39 18.50
CA ILE A 4 0.04 -2.73 19.18
C ILE A 4 -0.79 -3.74 19.96
N TRP A 5 -1.04 -4.90 19.38
CA TRP A 5 -1.72 -5.97 20.10
C TRP A 5 -0.89 -6.41 21.31
N ASP A 6 0.43 -6.53 21.15
CA ASP A 6 1.37 -6.81 22.23
C ASP A 6 1.39 -5.68 23.27
N LYS A 7 1.34 -4.40 22.87
CA LYS A 7 1.26 -3.25 23.79
C LYS A 7 -0.06 -3.24 24.58
N ILE A 8 -1.19 -3.56 23.95
CA ILE A 8 -2.51 -3.66 24.61
C ILE A 8 -2.53 -4.79 25.63
N GLN A 9 -1.93 -5.95 25.32
CA GLN A 9 -1.83 -7.07 26.28
C GLN A 9 -0.94 -6.72 27.48
N ASN A 10 0.11 -5.91 27.26
CA ASN A 10 1.08 -5.54 28.29
C ASN A 10 0.63 -4.40 29.21
N ASP A 11 -0.25 -3.50 28.76
CA ASP A 11 -0.74 -2.37 29.56
C ASP A 11 -2.20 -2.01 29.26
N PRO A 12 -3.18 -2.86 29.64
CA PRO A 12 -4.59 -2.64 29.32
C PRO A 12 -5.21 -1.42 30.01
N GLU A 13 -4.66 -0.93 31.12
CA GLU A 13 -5.18 0.24 31.85
C GLU A 13 -4.95 1.56 31.10
N SER A 14 -3.82 1.73 30.40
CA SER A 14 -3.56 2.95 29.60
C SER A 14 -4.45 3.10 28.37
N TYR A 15 -5.15 2.02 27.98
CA TYR A 15 -6.08 1.98 26.85
C TYR A 15 -7.56 1.95 27.26
N GLN A 16 -7.90 2.01 28.56
CA GLN A 16 -9.30 2.03 29.01
C GLN A 16 -10.06 3.28 28.57
N ASP A 17 -9.38 4.43 28.51
CA ASP A 17 -9.97 5.71 28.07
C ASP A 17 -9.69 6.04 26.59
N GLN A 18 -8.87 5.23 25.92
CA GLN A 18 -8.61 5.37 24.49
C GLN A 18 -9.54 4.46 23.72
N ASN A 19 -10.12 4.98 22.63
CA ASN A 19 -10.89 4.13 21.73
C ASN A 19 -9.90 3.20 21.01
N ILE A 20 -9.75 1.97 21.50
CA ILE A 20 -8.87 0.94 20.93
C ILE A 20 -9.07 0.81 19.41
N SER A 21 -10.31 0.96 18.95
CA SER A 21 -10.63 0.94 17.51
C SER A 21 -9.99 2.11 16.74
N VAL A 22 -9.87 3.29 17.35
CA VAL A 22 -9.17 4.45 16.75
C VAL A 22 -7.67 4.19 16.66
N LEU A 23 -7.06 3.61 17.69
CA LEU A 23 -5.62 3.28 17.65
C LEU A 23 -5.32 2.21 16.61
N LEU A 24 -6.18 1.20 16.52
CA LEU A 24 -6.05 0.11 15.57
C LEU A 24 -6.25 0.63 14.13
N GLU A 25 -7.22 1.51 13.92
CA GLU A 25 -7.39 2.22 12.64
C GLU A 25 -6.14 3.03 12.27
N ASN A 26 -5.64 3.86 13.18
CA ASN A 26 -4.46 4.69 12.95
C ASN A 26 -3.24 3.84 12.58
N SER A 27 -3.07 2.67 13.21
CA SER A 27 -2.00 1.75 12.84
C SER A 27 -2.17 1.16 11.46
N ILE A 28 -3.39 0.76 11.09
CA ILE A 28 -3.66 0.24 9.75
C ILE A 28 -3.35 1.33 8.71
N GLN A 29 -3.77 2.57 8.97
CA GLN A 29 -3.51 3.71 8.08
C GLN A 29 -2.01 4.00 7.96
N ASN A 30 -1.28 4.08 9.08
CA ASN A 30 0.17 4.33 9.06
C ASN A 30 0.93 3.24 8.31
N THR A 31 0.64 1.96 8.58
CA THR A 31 1.27 0.85 7.85
C THR A 31 0.89 0.87 6.36
N THR A 32 -0.36 1.24 6.02
CA THR A 32 -0.75 1.38 4.61
C THR A 32 0.00 2.52 3.93
N TYR A 33 0.20 3.65 4.61
CA TYR A 33 0.99 4.78 4.12
C TYR A 33 2.44 4.37 3.84
N GLU A 34 3.10 3.72 4.79
CA GLU A 34 4.49 3.21 4.62
C GLU A 34 4.59 2.27 3.41
N LEU A 35 3.65 1.34 3.25
CA LEU A 35 3.62 0.44 2.10
C LEU A 35 3.40 1.17 0.76
N VAL A 36 2.58 2.23 0.76
CA VAL A 36 2.34 3.08 -0.42
C VAL A 36 3.60 3.86 -0.77
N GLU A 37 4.27 4.48 0.21
CA GLU A 37 5.53 5.21 0.03
C GLU A 37 6.64 4.30 -0.51
N GLU A 38 6.85 3.14 0.12
CA GLU A 38 7.87 2.18 -0.33
C GLU A 38 7.59 1.66 -1.74
N PHE A 39 6.33 1.40 -2.07
CA PHE A 39 5.94 0.95 -3.40
C PHE A 39 6.10 2.05 -4.45
N SER A 40 5.73 3.30 -4.11
CA SER A 40 5.83 4.45 -4.99
C SER A 40 7.30 4.73 -5.33
N ASP A 41 8.21 4.66 -4.36
CA ASP A 41 9.65 4.82 -4.60
C ASP A 41 10.24 3.62 -5.34
N LYS A 42 9.91 2.37 -4.97
CA LYS A 42 10.41 1.19 -5.69
C LYS A 42 10.11 1.27 -7.19
N TRP A 43 8.89 1.63 -7.54
CA TRP A 43 8.43 1.64 -8.93
C TRP A 43 8.57 3.00 -9.60
N GLN A 44 8.90 4.07 -8.87
CA GLN A 44 8.90 5.47 -9.35
C GLN A 44 7.58 5.85 -10.02
N ILE A 45 6.50 5.63 -9.29
CA ILE A 45 5.14 6.03 -9.68
C ILE A 45 4.66 7.16 -8.79
N ASN A 46 3.66 7.92 -9.23
CA ASN A 46 3.11 8.99 -8.43
C ASN A 46 2.38 8.42 -7.20
N GLU A 47 2.76 8.91 -6.02
CA GLU A 47 2.24 8.44 -4.73
C GLU A 47 0.76 8.78 -4.54
N ASP A 48 0.35 10.02 -4.82
CA ASP A 48 -1.06 10.44 -4.70
C ASP A 48 -2.00 9.58 -5.59
N GLU A 49 -1.58 9.29 -6.82
CA GLU A 49 -2.33 8.42 -7.73
C GLU A 49 -2.36 6.96 -7.24
N LEU A 50 -1.30 6.51 -6.56
CA LEU A 50 -1.24 5.19 -5.96
C LEU A 50 -2.16 5.11 -4.75
N GLU A 51 -2.12 6.10 -3.86
CA GLU A 51 -2.99 6.22 -2.69
C GLU A 51 -4.47 6.22 -3.11
N PHE A 52 -4.81 6.97 -4.16
CA PHE A 52 -6.16 6.96 -4.73
C PHE A 52 -6.56 5.56 -5.22
N MET A 53 -5.68 4.88 -5.96
CA MET A 53 -5.97 3.54 -6.45
C MET A 53 -6.09 2.51 -5.32
N VAL A 54 -5.24 2.59 -4.29
CA VAL A 54 -5.28 1.72 -3.09
C VAL A 54 -6.59 1.92 -2.33
N SER A 55 -6.97 3.17 -2.09
CA SER A 55 -8.21 3.54 -1.38
C SER A 55 -9.48 3.07 -2.10
N ASN A 56 -9.42 2.94 -3.43
CA ASN A 56 -10.55 2.51 -4.26
C ASN A 56 -10.40 1.08 -4.80
N TYR A 57 -9.42 0.32 -4.31
CA TYR A 57 -9.14 -1.01 -4.83
C TYR A 57 -10.31 -1.96 -4.57
N ASN A 58 -10.72 -2.67 -5.61
CA ASN A 58 -11.80 -3.64 -5.52
C ASN A 58 -11.37 -5.00 -6.09
N PRO A 59 -11.14 -6.02 -5.24
CA PRO A 59 -10.67 -7.33 -5.69
C PRO A 59 -11.67 -8.07 -6.60
N ARG A 60 -12.94 -7.66 -6.62
CA ARG A 60 -13.98 -8.25 -7.49
C ARG A 60 -14.06 -7.61 -8.87
N ARG A 61 -13.34 -6.50 -9.10
CA ARG A 61 -13.32 -5.80 -10.39
C ARG A 61 -12.13 -6.21 -11.23
N SER A 62 -12.36 -6.39 -12.53
CA SER A 62 -11.29 -6.61 -13.51
C SER A 62 -10.55 -5.31 -13.87
N LYS A 63 -11.20 -4.15 -13.69
CA LYS A 63 -10.65 -2.82 -13.92
C LYS A 63 -10.74 -2.03 -12.62
N GLN A 64 -9.58 -1.60 -12.13
CA GLN A 64 -9.45 -0.76 -10.94
C GLN A 64 -9.58 0.72 -11.32
N ASP A 65 -10.14 1.51 -10.42
CA ASP A 65 -10.17 2.97 -10.50
C ASP A 65 -8.75 3.53 -10.28
N GLY A 66 -8.43 4.70 -10.84
CA GLY A 66 -7.08 5.29 -10.76
C GLY A 66 -6.02 4.65 -11.66
N LYS A 67 -6.19 3.38 -12.08
CA LYS A 67 -5.20 2.63 -12.89
C LYS A 67 -4.68 3.37 -14.13
N ALA A 68 -5.57 4.03 -14.87
CA ALA A 68 -5.19 4.72 -16.10
C ALA A 68 -4.28 5.92 -15.81
N GLU A 69 -4.60 6.64 -14.73
CA GLU A 69 -3.91 7.84 -14.30
C GLU A 69 -2.56 7.49 -13.69
N LEU A 70 -2.54 6.51 -12.77
CA LEU A 70 -1.31 5.96 -12.20
C LEU A 70 -0.31 5.51 -13.27
N LYS A 71 -0.80 4.86 -14.34
CA LYS A 71 0.05 4.47 -15.47
C LYS A 71 0.62 5.68 -16.21
N ARG A 72 -0.20 6.70 -16.41
CA ARG A 72 0.15 7.92 -17.16
C ARG A 72 1.23 8.72 -16.42
N THR A 73 1.15 8.77 -15.10
CA THR A 73 2.05 9.53 -14.23
C THR A 73 3.29 8.74 -13.79
N SER A 74 3.38 7.45 -14.12
CA SER A 74 4.55 6.60 -13.83
C SER A 74 5.83 7.08 -14.55
N ASN A 75 6.98 7.07 -13.87
CA ASN A 75 8.25 7.53 -14.41
C ASN A 75 9.26 6.40 -14.62
N TYR A 76 9.12 5.70 -15.74
CA TYR A 76 10.05 4.62 -16.13
C TYR A 76 11.51 5.10 -16.25
N GLU A 77 11.74 6.35 -16.65
CA GLU A 77 13.10 6.86 -16.89
C GLU A 77 13.87 7.04 -15.57
N VAL A 78 13.19 7.39 -14.48
CA VAL A 78 13.80 7.43 -13.14
C VAL A 78 13.92 6.02 -12.56
N TYR A 79 12.88 5.19 -12.72
CA TYR A 79 12.90 3.79 -12.30
C TYR A 79 14.14 3.05 -12.82
N LYS A 80 14.42 3.15 -14.13
CA LYS A 80 15.53 2.43 -14.76
C LYS A 80 16.92 2.91 -14.29
N GLN A 81 17.02 4.12 -13.76
CA GLN A 81 18.27 4.68 -13.25
C GLN A 81 18.55 4.25 -11.81
N LYS A 82 17.49 4.07 -11.01
CA LYS A 82 17.59 3.63 -9.61
C LYS A 82 17.81 2.12 -9.46
N VAL A 83 17.31 1.32 -10.41
CA VAL A 83 17.35 -0.15 -10.32
C VAL A 83 18.55 -0.71 -11.09
N GLU A 84 19.36 -1.55 -10.45
CA GLU A 84 20.56 -2.18 -11.05
C GLU A 84 20.22 -3.02 -12.30
N LYS A 85 19.11 -3.76 -12.26
CA LYS A 85 18.64 -4.64 -13.34
C LYS A 85 17.18 -4.35 -13.67
N PRO A 86 16.90 -3.23 -14.37
CA PRO A 86 15.53 -2.81 -14.61
C PRO A 86 14.86 -3.73 -15.63
N VAL A 87 13.58 -4.03 -15.39
CA VAL A 87 12.72 -4.65 -16.40
C VAL A 87 12.60 -3.73 -17.62
N SER A 88 12.37 -4.30 -18.80
CA SER A 88 12.20 -3.49 -20.01
C SER A 88 10.94 -2.60 -19.92
N LYS A 89 10.98 -1.45 -20.61
CA LYS A 89 9.85 -0.49 -20.67
C LYS A 89 8.52 -1.14 -21.05
N LEU A 90 8.55 -2.11 -21.97
CA LEU A 90 7.37 -2.87 -22.40
C LEU A 90 6.78 -3.74 -21.27
N LYS A 91 7.62 -4.24 -20.38
CA LYS A 91 7.23 -5.11 -19.26
C LYS A 91 6.96 -4.32 -17.97
N TYR A 92 7.52 -3.12 -17.83
CA TYR A 92 7.42 -2.29 -16.64
C TYR A 92 6.01 -2.24 -16.05
N TRP A 93 5.03 -1.75 -16.81
CA TRP A 93 3.66 -1.64 -16.29
C TRP A 93 3.01 -2.99 -15.95
N LYS A 94 3.40 -4.07 -16.65
CA LYS A 94 2.93 -5.41 -16.33
C LYS A 94 3.42 -5.85 -14.95
N HIS A 95 4.66 -5.52 -14.60
CA HIS A 95 5.24 -5.83 -13.29
C HIS A 95 4.67 -4.92 -12.20
N VAL A 96 4.61 -3.61 -12.41
CA VAL A 96 3.97 -2.66 -11.45
C VAL A 96 2.58 -3.16 -11.07
N ARG A 97 1.74 -3.49 -12.07
CA ARG A 97 0.39 -3.99 -11.79
C ARG A 97 0.38 -5.30 -11.01
N LYS A 98 1.29 -6.22 -11.34
CA LYS A 98 1.36 -7.51 -10.67
C LYS A 98 1.74 -7.32 -9.20
N ASP A 99 2.85 -6.62 -8.95
CA ASP A 99 3.32 -6.35 -7.60
C ASP A 99 2.28 -5.54 -6.78
N LEU A 100 1.54 -4.62 -7.41
CA LEU A 100 0.45 -3.91 -6.74
C LEU A 100 -0.72 -4.84 -6.39
N ASP A 101 -1.11 -5.74 -7.29
CA ASP A 101 -2.14 -6.74 -7.00
C ASP A 101 -1.71 -7.68 -5.86
N ASP A 102 -0.42 -8.02 -5.78
CA ASP A 102 0.16 -8.85 -4.71
C ASP A 102 0.18 -8.06 -3.38
N LEU A 103 0.70 -6.81 -3.37
CA LEU A 103 0.68 -5.90 -2.21
C LEU A 103 -0.73 -5.73 -1.63
N MET A 104 -1.72 -5.50 -2.49
CA MET A 104 -3.10 -5.33 -2.05
C MET A 104 -3.64 -6.58 -1.37
N LYS A 105 -3.38 -7.77 -1.91
CA LYS A 105 -3.97 -9.02 -1.40
C LYS A 105 -3.24 -9.60 -0.20
N GLU A 106 -1.92 -9.47 -0.18
CA GLU A 106 -1.07 -10.11 0.82
C GLU A 106 -0.85 -9.21 2.02
N GLU A 107 -1.04 -7.89 1.88
CA GLU A 107 -0.77 -6.94 2.96
C GLU A 107 -1.99 -6.05 3.25
N ILE A 108 -2.32 -5.12 2.36
CA ILE A 108 -3.28 -4.04 2.66
C ILE A 108 -4.68 -4.56 2.98
N LEU A 109 -5.23 -5.46 2.15
CA LEU A 109 -6.55 -6.06 2.41
C LEU A 109 -6.53 -6.95 3.66
N LEU A 110 -5.41 -7.61 3.98
CA LEU A 110 -5.32 -8.39 5.22
C LEU A 110 -5.32 -7.50 6.46
N LEU A 111 -4.71 -6.31 6.39
CA LEU A 111 -4.76 -5.32 7.47
C LEU A 111 -6.19 -4.79 7.65
N GLN A 112 -6.86 -4.43 6.56
CA GLN A 112 -8.20 -3.82 6.57
C GLN A 112 -9.31 -4.80 6.99
N ASN A 113 -9.19 -6.09 6.63
CA ASN A 113 -10.20 -7.11 6.96
C ASN A 113 -10.06 -7.68 8.37
N ARG A 114 -9.05 -7.27 9.15
CA ARG A 114 -8.88 -7.66 10.57
C ARG A 114 -9.70 -6.80 11.55
N LYS A 115 -10.60 -5.94 11.03
CA LYS A 115 -11.56 -5.13 11.80
C LYS A 115 -12.66 -5.98 12.43
#